data_AF-J4WNQ4-F1
#
_entry.id   AF-J4WNQ4-F1
#
_cell.length_a   1.000
_cell.length_b   1.000
_cell.length_c   1.000
_cell.angle_alpha   90.00
_cell.angle_beta   90.00
_cell.angle_gamma   90.00
#
_symmetry.space_group_name_H-M   'P 1'
#
loop_
_entity.id
_entity.type
_entity.pdbx_description
1 polymer ?
#
loop_
_entity_poly.entity_id
_entity_poly.type
_entity_poly.pdbx_seq_one_letter_code
_entity_poly.pdbx_strand_id
1 'polypeptide(L)'
;MDNTQIFAMADRLKALQEEKKSLEANAKALGAEIVDLDNQLSDAMTEAELDRFSRSGCTFYLKSRLFASPAAGCKEEMMQALKDHGFGTLVVETVNGNTLASFLKEQREATGEDIPAWLEGIVNTYDKVSVGIRKS
;
A
#
# COMPACT_ATOMS: atom_id res chain seq x y z
N MET A 1 8.98 -25.47 -25.85
CA MET A 1 9.87 -24.96 -24.80
C MET A 1 10.55 -26.16 -24.18
N ASP A 2 11.87 -26.21 -24.13
CA ASP A 2 12.57 -27.34 -23.51
C ASP A 2 12.75 -27.12 -22.00
N ASN A 3 13.09 -28.18 -21.28
CA ASN A 3 13.26 -28.13 -19.83
C ASN A 3 14.36 -27.14 -19.40
N THR A 4 15.38 -26.94 -20.23
CA THR A 4 16.48 -26.00 -19.96
C THR A 4 15.99 -24.56 -19.88
N GLN A 5 15.12 -24.16 -20.81
CA GLN A 5 14.50 -22.83 -20.80
C GLN A 5 13.58 -22.63 -19.59
N ILE A 6 12.82 -23.65 -19.20
CA ILE A 6 11.95 -23.59 -18.01
C ILE A 6 12.77 -23.41 -16.73
N PHE A 7 13.87 -24.16 -16.56
CA PHE A 7 14.75 -24.02 -15.41
C PHE A 7 15.42 -22.65 -15.35
N ALA A 8 15.93 -22.15 -16.49
CA ALA A 8 16.51 -20.81 -16.55
C ALA A 8 15.50 -19.70 -16.17
N MET A 9 14.24 -19.84 -16.58
CA MET A 9 13.18 -18.92 -16.17
C MET A 9 12.85 -19.03 -14.68
N ALA A 10 12.81 -20.24 -14.12
CA ALA A 10 12.57 -20.46 -12.69
C ALA A 10 13.68 -19.83 -11.82
N ASP A 11 14.95 -20.04 -12.20
CA ASP A 11 16.10 -19.45 -11.51
C ASP A 11 16.07 -17.93 -11.58
N ARG A 12 15.78 -17.37 -12.76
CA ARG A 12 15.63 -15.92 -12.94
C ARG A 12 14.48 -15.35 -12.13
N LEU A 13 13.32 -16.03 -12.10
CA LEU A 13 12.17 -15.59 -11.31
C LEU A 13 12.52 -15.53 -9.82
N LYS A 14 13.20 -16.56 -9.30
CA LYS A 14 13.66 -16.61 -7.91
C LYS A 14 14.65 -15.48 -7.60
N ALA A 15 15.64 -15.26 -8.47
CA ALA A 15 16.63 -14.20 -8.29
C ALA A 15 15.98 -12.82 -8.25
N LEU A 16 15.03 -12.53 -9.15
CA LEU A 16 14.30 -11.27 -9.19
C LEU A 16 13.44 -11.05 -7.93
N GLN A 17 12.80 -12.10 -7.39
CA GLN A 17 12.02 -11.98 -6.16
C GLN A 17 12.91 -11.66 -4.95
N GLU A 18 14.10 -12.25 -4.86
CA GLU A 18 15.04 -11.97 -3.78
C GLU A 18 15.66 -10.57 -3.90
N GLU A 19 16.03 -10.16 -5.12
CA GLU A 19 16.51 -8.81 -5.39
C GLU A 19 15.46 -7.75 -5.04
N LYS A 20 14.21 -7.95 -5.47
CA LYS A 20 13.09 -7.07 -5.12
C LYS A 20 12.96 -6.93 -3.60
N LYS A 21 13.00 -8.05 -2.86
CA LYS A 21 12.88 -8.06 -1.40
C LYS A 21 14.02 -7.27 -0.73
N SER A 22 15.25 -7.43 -1.24
CA SER A 22 16.42 -6.69 -0.77
C SER A 22 16.27 -5.18 -1.03
N LEU A 23 15.85 -4.79 -2.24
CA LEU A 23 15.61 -3.40 -2.59
C LEU A 23 14.49 -2.76 -1.76
N GLU A 24 13.39 -3.49 -1.51
CA GLU A 24 12.31 -3.04 -0.63
C GLU A 24 12.78 -2.81 0.81
N ALA A 25 13.66 -3.69 1.33
CA ALA A 25 14.26 -3.52 2.65
C ALA A 25 15.17 -2.27 2.70
N ASN A 26 16.01 -2.07 1.68
CA ASN A 26 16.88 -0.91 1.57
C ASN A 26 16.08 0.40 1.45
N ALA A 27 15.04 0.41 0.61
CA ALA A 27 14.17 1.56 0.45
C ALA A 27 13.45 1.92 1.76
N LYS A 28 13.01 0.92 2.53
CA LYS A 28 12.42 1.12 3.86
C LYS A 28 13.43 1.70 4.85
N ALA A 29 14.66 1.19 4.88
CA ALA A 29 15.72 1.70 5.75
C ALA A 29 16.09 3.15 5.41
N LEU A 30 16.30 3.44 4.13
CA LEU A 30 16.57 4.80 3.65
C LEU A 30 15.41 5.76 3.97
N GLY A 31 14.16 5.30 3.79
CA GLY A 31 12.98 6.09 4.15
C GLY A 31 12.93 6.44 5.63
N ALA A 32 13.35 5.53 6.52
CA ALA A 32 13.43 5.82 7.96
C ALA A 32 14.54 6.84 8.29
N GLU A 33 15.71 6.71 7.67
CA GLU A 33 16.82 7.66 7.83
C GLU A 33 16.44 9.07 7.35
N ILE A 34 15.73 9.18 6.22
CA ILE A 34 15.23 10.47 5.71
C ILE A 34 14.28 11.12 6.72
N VAL A 35 13.34 10.36 7.29
CA VAL A 35 12.39 10.91 8.28
C VAL A 35 13.11 11.36 9.55
N ASP A 36 14.06 10.57 10.03
CA ASP A 36 14.85 10.92 11.21
C ASP A 36 15.66 12.21 11.00
N LEU A 37 16.33 12.33 9.85
CA LEU A 37 17.10 13.52 9.51
C LEU A 37 16.22 14.75 9.24
N ASP A 38 15.04 14.58 8.63
CA ASP A 38 14.05 15.65 8.43
C ASP A 38 13.61 16.23 9.77
N ASN A 39 13.30 15.37 10.75
CA ASN A 39 12.94 15.79 12.11
C ASN A 39 14.11 16.56 12.77
N GLN A 40 15.31 15.96 12.81
CA GLN A 40 16.49 16.59 13.41
C GLN A 40 16.80 17.95 12.78
N LEU A 41 16.72 18.04 11.45
CA LEU A 41 16.98 19.29 10.73
C LEU A 41 15.91 20.33 11.05
N SER A 42 14.63 19.94 11.11
CA SER A 42 13.55 20.85 11.47
C SER A 42 13.65 21.37 12.91
N ASP A 43 14.06 20.52 13.85
CA ASP A 43 14.29 20.89 15.25
C ASP A 43 15.47 21.87 15.36
N ALA A 44 16.60 21.56 14.69
CA ALA A 44 17.77 22.42 14.67
C ALA A 44 17.48 23.79 14.01
N MET A 45 16.69 23.82 12.93
CA MET A 45 16.24 25.06 12.31
C MET A 45 15.35 25.87 13.25
N THR A 46 14.47 25.21 14.00
CA THR A 46 13.60 25.87 15.00
C THR A 46 14.40 26.44 16.16
N GLU A 47 15.35 25.68 16.71
CA GLU A 47 16.25 26.13 17.79
C GLU A 47 17.14 27.30 17.36
N ALA A 48 17.57 27.31 16.09
CA ALA A 48 18.36 28.38 15.51
C ALA A 48 17.53 29.59 15.01
N GLU A 49 16.21 29.59 15.21
CA GLU A 49 15.28 30.60 14.68
C GLU A 49 15.45 30.82 13.16
N LEU A 50 15.74 29.75 12.42
CA LEU A 50 16.06 29.77 11.00
C LEU A 50 14.91 29.20 10.16
N ASP A 51 14.07 30.06 9.62
CA ASP A 51 12.95 29.62 8.77
C ASP A 51 13.39 29.03 7.42
N ARG A 52 14.56 29.44 6.90
CA ARG A 52 15.02 29.12 5.55
C ARG A 52 16.53 29.29 5.37
N PHE A 53 17.16 28.40 4.61
CA PHE A 53 18.52 28.57 4.10
C PHE A 53 18.72 27.95 2.71
N SER A 54 19.80 28.32 2.03
CA SER A 54 20.20 27.73 0.75
C SER A 54 21.60 27.13 0.84
N ARG A 55 21.77 25.90 0.35
CA ARG A 55 23.04 25.17 0.33
C ARG A 55 23.07 24.21 -0.86
N SER A 56 24.20 24.15 -1.57
CA SER A 56 24.42 23.22 -2.69
C SER A 56 23.36 23.28 -3.80
N GLY A 57 22.83 24.48 -4.10
CA GLY A 57 21.79 24.65 -5.13
C GLY A 57 20.37 24.30 -4.67
N CYS A 58 20.17 23.90 -3.41
CA CYS A 58 18.86 23.64 -2.82
C CYS A 58 18.49 24.73 -1.81
N THR A 59 17.19 24.99 -1.66
CA THR A 59 16.64 25.82 -0.58
C THR A 59 15.84 24.93 0.35
N PHE A 60 16.18 25.01 1.64
CA PHE A 60 15.54 24.30 2.74
C PHE A 60 14.73 25.32 3.54
N TYR A 61 13.52 24.97 3.95
CA TYR A 61 12.63 25.86 4.70
C TYR A 61 11.72 25.05 5.60
N LEU A 62 11.37 25.60 6.77
CA LEU A 62 10.36 25.00 7.65
C LEU A 62 9.00 25.05 6.98
N LYS A 63 8.30 23.92 6.96
CA LYS A 63 6.93 23.81 6.49
C LYS A 63 6.08 23.25 7.61
N SER A 64 4.97 23.91 7.92
CA SER A 64 3.96 23.37 8.83
C SER A 64 2.83 22.74 8.01
N ARG A 65 2.39 21.55 8.43
CA ARG A 65 1.21 20.89 7.88
C ARG A 65 0.37 20.38 9.04
N LEU A 66 -0.93 20.60 8.98
CA LEU A 66 -1.87 19.93 9.88
C LEU A 66 -1.94 18.44 9.53
N PHE A 67 -1.59 17.60 10.49
CA PHE A 67 -1.89 16.18 10.45
C PHE A 67 -3.14 15.92 11.26
N ALA A 68 -4.15 15.33 10.63
CA ALA A 68 -5.38 14.91 11.27
C ALA A 68 -5.52 13.39 11.10
N SER A 69 -5.72 12.70 12.21
CA SER A 69 -6.00 11.26 12.28
C SER A 69 -7.09 11.03 13.32
N PRO A 70 -7.87 9.93 13.23
CA PRO A 70 -8.78 9.59 14.29
C PRO A 70 -8.00 9.31 15.58
N ALA A 71 -8.59 9.66 16.73
CA ALA A 71 -8.11 9.16 18.02
C ALA A 71 -8.07 7.63 18.02
N ALA A 72 -7.24 7.03 18.87
CA ALA A 72 -7.07 5.58 18.93
C ALA A 72 -8.43 4.88 19.14
N GLY A 73 -8.78 3.97 18.23
CA GLY A 73 -10.08 3.27 18.24
C GLY A 73 -11.24 4.03 17.61
N CYS A 74 -11.13 5.35 17.39
CA CYS A 74 -12.24 6.21 16.95
C CYS A 74 -12.39 6.32 15.42
N LYS A 75 -11.91 5.33 14.66
CA LYS A 75 -11.90 5.40 13.19
C LYS A 75 -13.31 5.37 12.61
N GLU A 76 -14.14 4.47 13.10
CA GLU A 76 -15.52 4.30 12.61
C GLU A 76 -16.40 5.48 13.04
N GLU A 77 -16.25 5.95 14.28
CA GLU A 77 -16.96 7.13 14.79
C GLU A 77 -16.59 8.39 14.00
N MET A 78 -15.31 8.55 13.63
CA MET A 78 -14.87 9.64 12.76
C MET A 78 -15.55 9.56 11.38
N MET A 79 -15.57 8.36 10.76
CA MET A 79 -16.22 8.18 9.46
C MET A 79 -17.73 8.47 9.53
N GLN A 80 -18.41 7.99 10.57
CA GLN A 80 -19.83 8.22 10.76
C GLN A 80 -20.12 9.71 11.00
N ALA A 81 -19.36 10.38 11.87
CA ALA A 81 -19.49 11.81 12.11
C ALA A 81 -19.31 12.64 10.83
N LEU A 82 -18.34 12.28 9.98
CA LEU A 82 -18.15 12.93 8.67
C LEU A 82 -19.37 12.73 7.75
N LYS A 83 -19.93 11.53 7.68
CA LYS A 83 -21.14 11.25 6.88
C LYS A 83 -22.34 12.05 7.39
N ASP A 84 -22.57 12.04 8.71
CA ASP A 84 -23.70 12.72 9.36
C ASP A 84 -23.67 14.24 9.16
N HIS A 85 -22.48 14.83 9.00
CA HIS A 85 -22.29 16.26 8.76
C HIS A 85 -22.15 16.62 7.27
N GLY A 86 -22.48 15.70 6.36
CA GLY A 86 -22.49 15.97 4.91
C GLY A 86 -21.12 15.90 4.23
N PHE A 87 -20.08 15.46 4.94
CA PHE A 87 -18.72 15.25 4.41
C PHE A 87 -18.46 13.80 4.04
N GLY A 88 -19.51 13.04 3.70
CA GLY A 88 -19.39 11.63 3.31
C GLY A 88 -18.47 11.40 2.11
N THR A 89 -18.26 12.39 1.25
CA THR A 89 -17.31 12.31 0.12
C THR A 89 -15.84 12.21 0.55
N LEU A 90 -15.51 12.57 1.80
CA LEU A 90 -14.19 12.34 2.37
C LEU A 90 -13.99 10.87 2.79
N VAL A 91 -15.08 10.13 2.98
CA VAL A 91 -15.06 8.73 3.38
C VAL A 91 -15.03 7.86 2.13
N VAL A 92 -13.93 7.14 1.94
CA VAL A 92 -13.81 6.16 0.86
C VAL A 92 -14.35 4.81 1.35
N GLU A 93 -15.53 4.44 0.86
CA GLU A 93 -16.09 3.11 1.04
C GLU A 93 -15.47 2.16 0.01
N THR A 94 -14.83 1.11 0.49
CA THR A 94 -14.07 0.18 -0.35
C THR A 94 -14.29 -1.24 0.11
N VAL A 95 -14.40 -2.14 -0.86
CA VAL A 95 -14.41 -3.58 -0.62
C VAL A 95 -12.99 -4.10 -0.82
N ASN A 96 -12.50 -4.87 0.15
CA ASN A 96 -11.21 -5.54 -0.01
C ASN A 96 -11.31 -6.59 -1.14
N GLY A 97 -10.51 -6.44 -2.19
CA GLY A 97 -10.56 -7.34 -3.35
C GLY A 97 -10.26 -8.81 -3.03
N ASN A 98 -9.40 -9.10 -2.05
CA ASN A 98 -9.11 -10.48 -1.64
C ASN A 98 -10.28 -11.08 -0.86
N THR A 99 -10.92 -10.29 0.00
CA THR A 99 -12.15 -10.69 0.70
C THR A 99 -13.27 -10.94 -0.31
N LEU A 100 -13.46 -10.05 -1.29
CA LEU A 100 -14.44 -10.24 -2.36
C LEU A 100 -14.16 -11.50 -3.20
N ALA A 101 -12.89 -11.72 -3.58
CA ALA A 101 -12.50 -12.92 -4.32
C ALA A 101 -12.76 -14.21 -3.51
N SER A 102 -12.48 -14.19 -2.21
CA SER A 102 -12.76 -15.33 -1.32
C SER A 102 -14.25 -15.59 -1.21
N PHE A 103 -15.05 -14.54 -1.02
CA PHE A 103 -16.51 -14.62 -1.00
C PHE A 103 -17.08 -15.20 -2.31
N LEU A 104 -16.64 -14.71 -3.48
CA LEU A 104 -17.11 -15.22 -4.77
C LEU A 104 -16.73 -16.69 -4.98
N LYS A 105 -15.55 -17.10 -4.53
CA LYS A 105 -15.15 -18.51 -4.57
C LYS A 105 -16.08 -19.39 -3.72
N GLU A 106 -16.41 -18.96 -2.50
CA GLU A 106 -17.35 -19.66 -1.63
C GLU A 106 -18.77 -19.73 -2.24
N GLN A 107 -19.24 -18.63 -2.84
CA GLN A 107 -20.53 -18.61 -3.54
C GLN A 107 -20.55 -19.60 -4.71
N ARG A 108 -19.47 -19.66 -5.50
CA ARG A 108 -19.32 -20.59 -6.61
C ARG A 108 -19.35 -22.05 -6.15
N GLU A 109 -18.69 -22.37 -5.05
CA GLU A 109 -18.71 -23.72 -4.46
C GLU A 109 -20.09 -24.10 -3.92
N ALA A 110 -20.84 -23.15 -3.34
CA ALA A 110 -22.16 -23.41 -2.76
C ALA A 110 -23.30 -23.48 -3.78
N THR A 111 -23.24 -22.65 -4.83
CA THR A 111 -24.34 -22.47 -5.79
C THR A 111 -24.06 -23.10 -7.15
N GLY A 112 -22.80 -23.32 -7.49
CA GLY A 112 -22.36 -23.72 -8.82
C GLY A 112 -22.32 -22.59 -9.85
N GLU A 113 -22.70 -21.35 -9.47
CA GLU A 113 -22.66 -20.18 -10.34
C GLU A 113 -21.32 -19.43 -10.21
N ASP A 114 -20.74 -18.99 -11.33
CA ASP A 114 -19.44 -18.30 -11.32
C ASP A 114 -19.51 -16.92 -10.65
N ILE A 115 -20.57 -16.16 -10.90
CA ILE A 115 -20.85 -14.86 -10.28
C ILE A 115 -22.34 -14.83 -9.92
N PRO A 116 -22.71 -14.48 -8.68
CA PRO A 116 -24.12 -14.30 -8.32
C PRO A 116 -24.81 -13.25 -9.20
N ALA A 117 -26.07 -13.47 -9.59
CA ALA A 117 -26.81 -12.58 -10.51
C ALA A 117 -26.82 -11.09 -10.09
N TRP A 118 -26.80 -10.78 -8.80
CA TRP A 118 -26.78 -9.40 -8.30
C TRP A 118 -25.42 -8.70 -8.40
N LEU A 119 -24.35 -9.44 -8.73
CA LEU A 119 -23.01 -8.92 -9.05
C LEU A 119 -22.67 -9.03 -10.54
N GLU A 120 -23.55 -9.63 -11.34
CA GLU A 120 -23.34 -9.79 -12.77
C GLU A 120 -23.23 -8.42 -13.46
N GLY A 121 -22.20 -8.23 -14.29
CA GLY A 121 -21.89 -6.95 -14.94
C GLY A 121 -21.30 -5.87 -14.03
N ILE A 122 -21.24 -6.11 -12.71
CA ILE A 122 -20.62 -5.21 -11.72
C ILE A 122 -19.20 -5.67 -11.39
N VAL A 123 -18.98 -6.99 -11.35
CA VAL A 123 -17.69 -7.59 -11.02
C VAL A 123 -17.17 -8.44 -12.18
N ASN A 124 -15.85 -8.42 -12.37
CA ASN A 124 -15.15 -9.30 -13.30
C ASN A 124 -14.30 -10.32 -12.52
N THR A 125 -14.42 -11.59 -12.88
CA THR A 125 -13.63 -12.68 -12.30
C THR A 125 -12.68 -13.27 -13.33
N TYR A 126 -11.46 -13.60 -12.92
CA TYR A 126 -10.53 -14.38 -13.73
C TYR A 126 -9.62 -15.21 -12.84
N ASP A 127 -9.28 -16.42 -13.30
CA ASP A 127 -8.34 -17.29 -12.61
C ASP A 127 -6.91 -16.98 -13.07
N LYS A 128 -6.12 -16.38 -12.18
CA LYS A 128 -4.70 -16.12 -12.43
C LYS A 128 -3.86 -17.34 -12.08
N VAL A 129 -3.33 -18.03 -13.08
CA VAL A 129 -2.30 -19.07 -12.88
C VAL A 129 -0.94 -18.39 -12.69
N SER A 130 -0.22 -18.75 -11.63
CA SER A 130 1.12 -18.21 -11.33
C SER A 130 2.02 -19.26 -10.70
N VAL A 131 3.33 -19.05 -10.77
CA VAL A 131 4.34 -19.94 -10.19
C VAL A 131 4.54 -19.59 -8.71
N GLY A 132 4.28 -20.56 -7.83
CA GLY A 132 4.62 -20.46 -6.41
C GLY A 132 6.05 -20.95 -6.15
N ILE A 133 6.83 -20.21 -5.36
CA ILE A 133 8.17 -20.61 -4.91
C ILE A 133 8.10 -20.91 -3.40
N ARG A 134 8.42 -22.14 -3.01
CA ARG A 134 8.59 -22.54 -1.60
C ARG A 134 9.94 -23.19 -1.40
N LYS A 135 10.56 -22.99 -0.24
CA LYS A 135 11.73 -23.79 0.17
C LYS A 135 11.24 -25.20 0.51
N SER A 136 11.95 -26.20 0.03
CA SER A 136 11.83 -27.59 0.49
C SER A 136 12.75 -27.83 1.68
#